data_AF-A0A7S3Q955-F1
#
_entry.id   AF-A0A7S3Q955-F1
#
_cell.length_a   1.000
_cell.length_b   1.000
_cell.length_c   1.000
_cell.angle_alpha   90.00
_cell.angle_beta   90.00
_cell.angle_gamma   90.00
#
_symmetry.space_group_name_H-M   'P 1'
#
loop_
_entity.id
_entity.type
_entity.pdbx_description
1 polymer ?
#
loop_
_entity_poly.entity_id
_entity_poly.type
_entity_poly.pdbx_seq_one_letter_code
_entity_poly.pdbx_strand_id
1 'polypeptide(L)'
;MMAQRRILLPKFAIAGTTVAVFTTTLLTLLTCHHLESKSQRRPLTLEDDCNASTVPAALSSLRTSGVAIVDNLRLTPSMIRDVQNMPAAESMPTQILKPKRRRGRGRGRGRGRGRGRGRGPPGASGGARSGASAAADEEEEEAWRLSAMGRYHRLENHLGNADIQVLEKIERQLWPLVEGFFRDQQQQQDQVQDGDGDGDGEKSNSNNNDNDIYRSELQLMTAVPGSGNQAWHKDNRARGLSIILPLVDFHAENGGTQLLLGSHHDHDHENEGEGALAGAHAGAGARVVAAPAGSIVAYDSRTIHRGLGNDTLEGRPALIFCYDRVVSPPPGCGTLGSVATSYRGRFLDILSGARSLSASSLTSVFTSVFTSVSSSVSSSVFTPVPAELLFVHFCVHSSSNKRQEG
;
A
#
# COMPACT_ATOMS: atom_id res chain seq x y z
N MET A 1 -72.20 5.75 22.58
CA MET A 1 -71.81 6.24 21.24
C MET A 1 -70.41 6.82 21.34
N MET A 2 -69.37 6.04 21.01
CA MET A 2 -67.97 6.51 20.95
C MET A 2 -67.57 6.73 19.50
N ALA A 3 -67.21 7.97 19.17
CA ALA A 3 -66.71 8.35 17.85
C ALA A 3 -65.19 8.14 17.79
N GLN A 4 -64.76 7.15 17.02
CA GLN A 4 -63.35 6.82 16.82
C GLN A 4 -62.78 7.68 15.68
N ARG A 5 -62.05 8.76 16.02
CA ARG A 5 -61.33 9.58 15.03
C ARG A 5 -60.10 8.81 14.54
N ARG A 6 -60.13 8.35 13.29
CA ARG A 6 -58.95 7.85 12.58
C ARG A 6 -58.11 9.04 12.10
N ILE A 7 -56.93 9.21 12.68
CA ILE A 7 -55.90 10.12 12.19
C ILE A 7 -55.21 9.43 11.00
N LEU A 8 -55.49 9.91 9.79
CA LEU A 8 -54.77 9.53 8.58
C LEU A 8 -53.46 10.31 8.52
N LEU A 9 -52.34 9.65 8.83
CA LEU A 9 -51.01 10.21 8.59
C LEU A 9 -50.67 10.17 7.08
N PRO A 10 -50.10 11.24 6.51
CA PRO A 10 -49.79 11.32 5.09
C PRO A 10 -48.61 10.39 4.74
N LYS A 11 -48.84 9.44 3.83
CA LYS A 11 -47.86 8.45 3.35
C LYS A 11 -46.91 8.98 2.26
N PHE A 12 -46.81 10.28 2.04
CA PHE A 12 -46.09 10.85 0.89
C PHE A 12 -45.03 11.86 1.32
N ALA A 13 -43.88 11.39 1.82
CA ALA A 13 -42.68 12.22 1.96
C ALA A 13 -41.35 11.45 2.15
N ILE A 14 -41.32 10.10 2.06
CA ILE A 14 -40.09 9.31 2.33
C ILE A 14 -39.38 8.88 1.03
N ALA A 15 -40.07 8.90 -0.11
CA ALA A 15 -39.49 8.45 -1.38
C ALA A 15 -38.48 9.45 -1.99
N GLY A 16 -38.69 10.76 -1.82
CA GLY A 16 -37.83 11.80 -2.42
C GLY A 16 -36.44 11.90 -1.78
N THR A 17 -36.37 11.80 -0.44
CA THR A 17 -35.13 11.96 0.33
C THR A 17 -34.16 10.81 0.08
N THR A 18 -34.68 9.58 -0.03
CA THR A 18 -33.86 8.39 -0.28
C THR A 18 -33.21 8.45 -1.67
N VAL A 19 -33.96 8.86 -2.70
CA VAL A 19 -33.41 8.99 -4.07
C VAL A 19 -32.32 10.04 -4.14
N ALA A 20 -32.50 11.21 -3.50
CA ALA A 20 -31.50 12.27 -3.47
C ALA A 20 -30.18 11.83 -2.79
N VAL A 21 -30.25 11.12 -1.66
CA VAL A 21 -29.05 10.61 -0.96
C VAL A 21 -28.32 9.56 -1.81
N PHE A 22 -29.05 8.68 -2.50
CA PHE A 22 -28.45 7.68 -3.38
C PHE A 22 -27.80 8.32 -4.62
N THR A 23 -28.43 9.31 -5.25
CA THR A 23 -27.85 9.99 -6.42
C THR A 23 -26.60 10.78 -6.05
N THR A 24 -26.59 11.47 -4.90
CA THR A 24 -25.41 12.21 -4.45
C THR A 24 -24.28 11.27 -4.08
N THR A 25 -24.56 10.16 -3.42
CA THR A 25 -23.56 9.14 -3.09
C THR A 25 -22.97 8.50 -4.36
N LEU A 26 -23.82 8.11 -5.32
CA LEU A 26 -23.38 7.50 -6.57
C LEU A 26 -22.56 8.48 -7.42
N LEU A 27 -23.01 9.73 -7.54
CA LEU A 27 -22.27 10.76 -8.27
C LEU A 27 -20.92 11.01 -7.60
N THR A 28 -20.89 11.11 -6.26
CA THR A 28 -19.65 11.23 -5.48
C THR A 28 -18.72 10.05 -5.76
N LEU A 29 -19.23 8.81 -5.74
CA LEU A 29 -18.44 7.61 -6.04
C LEU A 29 -17.91 7.59 -7.48
N LEU A 30 -18.71 7.98 -8.47
CA LEU A 30 -18.30 8.07 -9.87
C LEU A 30 -17.25 9.18 -10.08
N THR A 31 -17.43 10.35 -9.47
CA THR A 31 -16.42 11.41 -9.50
C THR A 31 -15.14 10.98 -8.77
N CYS A 32 -15.25 10.28 -7.63
CA CYS A 32 -14.09 9.74 -6.93
C CYS A 32 -13.35 8.72 -7.79
N HIS A 33 -14.05 7.82 -8.49
CA HIS A 33 -13.43 6.85 -9.39
C HIS A 33 -12.75 7.52 -10.60
N HIS A 34 -13.35 8.57 -11.16
CA HIS A 34 -12.73 9.32 -12.25
C HIS A 34 -11.47 10.09 -11.78
N LEU A 35 -11.52 10.66 -10.58
CA LEU A 35 -10.36 11.30 -9.95
C LEU A 35 -9.26 10.28 -9.62
N GLU A 36 -9.64 9.03 -9.29
CA GLU A 36 -8.72 7.91 -9.05
C GLU A 36 -7.81 7.65 -10.27
N SER A 37 -8.34 7.82 -11.48
CA SER A 37 -7.65 7.50 -12.73
C SER A 37 -6.56 8.51 -13.15
N LYS A 38 -6.69 9.80 -12.83
CA LYS A 38 -5.81 10.85 -13.41
C LYS A 38 -5.03 11.67 -12.40
N SER A 39 -5.55 11.89 -11.19
CA SER A 39 -4.95 12.83 -10.23
C SER A 39 -4.03 12.17 -9.20
N GLN A 40 -4.00 10.83 -9.15
CA GLN A 40 -3.37 10.07 -8.06
C GLN A 40 -1.94 9.61 -8.34
N ARG A 41 -1.44 9.76 -9.57
CA ARG A 41 -0.12 9.27 -9.97
C ARG A 41 0.98 10.32 -9.80
N ARG A 42 0.98 11.06 -8.70
CA ARG A 42 1.99 12.09 -8.44
C ARG A 42 3.31 11.41 -8.08
N PRO A 43 4.39 11.61 -8.83
CA PRO A 43 5.68 11.05 -8.45
C PRO A 43 6.13 11.62 -7.09
N LEU A 44 6.88 10.84 -6.33
CA LEU A 44 7.75 11.36 -5.28
C LEU A 44 8.75 12.30 -5.96
N THR A 45 8.70 13.55 -5.56
CA THR A 45 9.58 14.60 -6.07
C THR A 45 10.74 14.84 -5.11
N LEU A 46 11.77 15.54 -5.59
CA LEU A 46 12.86 16.00 -4.73
C LEU A 46 12.37 16.88 -3.56
N GLU A 47 11.22 17.54 -3.71
CA GLU A 47 10.62 18.40 -2.67
C GLU A 47 9.98 17.61 -1.54
N ASP A 48 9.72 16.31 -1.71
CA ASP A 48 9.15 15.47 -0.66
C ASP A 48 10.22 15.01 0.35
N ASP A 49 11.48 15.49 0.23
CA ASP A 49 12.65 15.15 1.07
C ASP A 49 12.90 13.64 1.24
N CYS A 50 12.41 12.83 0.30
CA CYS A 50 12.50 11.36 0.35
C CYS A 50 13.78 10.81 -0.30
N ASN A 51 14.52 11.61 -1.05
CA ASN A 51 15.75 11.18 -1.70
C ASN A 51 16.92 11.27 -0.73
N ALA A 52 17.67 10.19 -0.60
CA ALA A 52 18.80 10.10 0.30
C ALA A 52 20.03 9.52 -0.42
N SER A 53 21.18 10.16 -0.25
CA SER A 53 22.46 9.65 -0.77
C SER A 53 23.27 8.89 0.29
N THR A 54 22.82 8.89 1.55
CA THR A 54 23.52 8.27 2.68
C THR A 54 22.54 7.55 3.60
N VAL A 55 23.03 6.59 4.40
CA VAL A 55 22.22 5.87 5.39
C VAL A 55 21.58 6.83 6.42
N PRO A 56 22.30 7.79 7.05
CA PRO A 56 21.67 8.71 8.00
C PRO A 56 20.55 9.56 7.38
N ALA A 57 20.71 10.03 6.13
CA ALA A 57 19.65 10.75 5.44
C ALA A 57 18.43 9.85 5.17
N ALA A 58 18.66 8.59 4.77
CA ALA A 58 17.58 7.62 4.57
C ALA A 58 16.82 7.33 5.88
N LEU A 59 17.53 7.17 6.99
CA LEU A 59 16.93 6.97 8.32
C LEU A 59 16.10 8.19 8.76
N SER A 60 16.60 9.40 8.50
CA SER A 60 15.86 10.64 8.78
C SER A 60 14.57 10.73 7.96
N SER A 61 14.63 10.38 6.67
CA SER A 61 13.45 10.33 5.80
C SER A 61 12.46 9.25 6.26
N LEU A 62 12.92 8.02 6.55
CA LEU A 62 12.07 6.96 7.07
C LEU A 62 11.34 7.35 8.36
N ARG A 63 12.00 8.10 9.25
CA ARG A 63 11.39 8.59 10.49
C ARG A 63 10.27 9.60 10.21
N THR A 64 10.51 10.53 9.30
CA THR A 64 9.60 11.65 9.04
C THR A 64 8.46 11.27 8.09
N SER A 65 8.80 10.76 6.90
CA SER A 65 7.85 10.47 5.82
C SER A 65 7.42 9.00 5.74
N GLY A 66 8.18 8.10 6.37
CA GLY A 66 7.93 6.65 6.30
C GLY A 66 8.55 5.97 5.09
N VAL A 67 9.23 6.71 4.21
CA VAL A 67 9.86 6.19 2.98
C VAL A 67 11.21 6.86 2.75
N ALA A 68 12.13 6.18 2.06
CA ALA A 68 13.36 6.74 1.53
C ALA A 68 13.70 6.10 0.19
N ILE A 69 14.14 6.91 -0.77
CA ILE A 69 14.71 6.47 -2.04
C ILE A 69 16.22 6.71 -1.96
N VAL A 70 16.99 5.64 -2.01
CA VAL A 70 18.46 5.67 -1.88
C VAL A 70 19.10 5.29 -3.20
N ASP A 71 19.75 6.24 -3.85
CA ASP A 71 20.37 6.10 -5.17
C ASP A 71 21.86 5.69 -5.09
N ASN A 72 22.52 5.98 -3.96
CA ASN A 72 23.97 5.85 -3.79
C ASN A 72 24.39 4.83 -2.73
N LEU A 73 23.49 3.94 -2.29
CA LEU A 73 23.96 2.75 -1.58
C LEU A 73 24.76 1.90 -2.57
N ARG A 74 25.84 1.26 -2.12
CA ARG A 74 26.91 0.64 -2.94
C ARG A 74 26.48 -0.55 -3.85
N LEU A 75 25.25 -0.59 -4.33
CA LEU A 75 24.78 -1.51 -5.34
C LEU A 75 25.41 -1.15 -6.68
N THR A 76 26.41 -1.94 -7.06
CA THR A 76 27.06 -1.76 -8.36
C THR A 76 26.11 -2.17 -9.49
N PRO A 77 26.17 -1.54 -10.68
CA PRO A 77 25.39 -1.98 -11.84
C PRO A 77 25.58 -3.47 -12.20
N SER A 78 26.74 -4.05 -11.88
CA SER A 78 26.96 -5.50 -12.01
C SER A 78 26.06 -6.33 -11.12
N MET A 79 25.80 -5.93 -9.87
CA MET A 79 24.91 -6.69 -8.97
C MET A 79 23.48 -6.70 -9.51
N ILE A 80 23.02 -5.60 -10.10
CA ILE A 80 21.68 -5.54 -10.73
C ILE A 80 21.60 -6.49 -11.93
N ARG A 81 22.64 -6.49 -12.78
CA ARG A 81 22.73 -7.46 -13.89
C ARG A 81 22.79 -8.90 -13.40
N ASP A 82 23.50 -9.18 -12.30
CA ASP A 82 23.57 -10.52 -11.72
C ASP A 82 22.17 -11.00 -11.29
N VAL A 83 21.35 -10.12 -10.70
CA VAL A 83 19.94 -10.44 -10.36
C VAL A 83 19.10 -10.67 -11.62
N GLN A 84 19.26 -9.81 -12.64
CA GLN A 84 18.52 -9.94 -13.90
C GLN A 84 18.87 -11.24 -14.65
N ASN A 85 20.07 -11.77 -14.46
CA ASN A 85 20.55 -13.02 -15.07
C ASN A 85 20.37 -14.26 -14.16
N MET A 86 19.69 -14.12 -13.02
CA MET A 86 19.35 -15.28 -12.20
C MET A 86 18.40 -16.21 -12.98
N PRO A 87 18.57 -17.54 -12.92
CA PRO A 87 17.58 -18.48 -13.44
C PRO A 87 16.14 -18.14 -13.03
N ALA A 88 15.96 -17.67 -11.80
CA ALA A 88 14.65 -17.21 -11.33
C ALA A 88 14.13 -15.98 -12.08
N ALA A 89 14.97 -15.01 -12.43
CA ALA A 89 14.57 -13.83 -13.19
C ALA A 89 14.35 -14.14 -14.67
N GLU A 90 15.14 -15.03 -15.25
CA GLU A 90 15.00 -15.47 -16.65
C GLU A 90 13.68 -16.22 -16.89
N SER A 91 13.20 -17.00 -15.91
CA SER A 91 11.93 -17.74 -16.01
C SER A 91 10.69 -16.91 -15.63
N MET A 92 10.84 -15.60 -15.47
CA MET A 92 9.77 -14.71 -15.04
C MET A 92 8.66 -14.58 -16.10
N PRO A 93 7.37 -14.70 -15.72
CA PRO A 93 6.27 -14.49 -16.66
C PRO A 93 6.27 -13.08 -17.23
N THR A 94 6.09 -12.95 -18.54
CA THR A 94 6.04 -11.67 -19.25
C THR A 94 4.62 -11.22 -19.59
N GLN A 95 3.63 -12.09 -19.39
CA GLN A 95 2.22 -11.83 -19.67
C GLN A 95 1.32 -12.48 -18.61
N ILE A 96 0.08 -12.00 -18.51
CA ILE A 96 -0.93 -12.66 -17.67
C ILE A 96 -1.27 -14.02 -18.28
N LEU A 97 -0.74 -15.08 -17.67
CA LEU A 97 -1.09 -16.44 -18.02
C LEU A 97 -2.55 -16.67 -17.68
N LYS A 98 -3.34 -17.09 -18.66
CA LYS A 98 -4.72 -17.52 -18.42
C LYS A 98 -4.66 -18.67 -17.43
N PRO A 99 -5.41 -18.63 -16.31
CA PRO A 99 -5.39 -19.72 -15.34
C PRO A 99 -5.71 -21.01 -16.07
N LYS A 100 -4.73 -21.92 -16.12
CA LYS A 100 -4.90 -23.26 -16.69
C LYS A 100 -6.09 -23.85 -15.95
N ARG A 101 -7.20 -24.07 -16.66
CA ARG A 101 -8.37 -24.70 -16.06
C ARG A 101 -7.88 -26.07 -15.61
N ARG A 102 -7.51 -26.22 -14.32
CA ARG A 102 -7.15 -27.51 -13.73
C ARG A 102 -8.31 -28.39 -14.13
N ARG A 103 -8.08 -29.29 -15.09
CA ARG A 103 -9.10 -30.19 -15.61
C ARG A 103 -9.56 -30.92 -14.37
N GLY A 104 -10.68 -30.46 -13.82
CA GLY A 104 -11.06 -30.77 -12.46
C GLY A 104 -10.97 -32.26 -12.38
N ARG A 105 -9.98 -32.75 -11.62
CA ARG A 105 -9.72 -34.18 -11.46
C ARG A 105 -11.03 -34.67 -10.92
N GLY A 106 -11.85 -35.21 -11.82
CA GLY A 106 -13.28 -35.23 -11.63
C GLY A 106 -13.47 -35.88 -10.29
N ARG A 107 -13.89 -35.10 -9.28
CA ARG A 107 -14.52 -35.69 -8.11
C ARG A 107 -15.80 -36.23 -8.69
N GLY A 108 -15.66 -37.39 -9.32
CA GLY A 108 -16.74 -38.23 -9.72
C GLY A 108 -17.53 -38.35 -8.45
N ARG A 109 -18.61 -37.57 -8.37
CA ARG A 109 -19.74 -37.90 -7.54
C ARG A 109 -20.28 -39.15 -8.19
N GLY A 110 -19.55 -40.25 -7.99
CA GLY A 110 -19.96 -41.60 -8.26
C GLY A 110 -21.09 -41.90 -7.31
N ARG A 111 -22.26 -41.34 -7.61
CA ARG A 111 -23.54 -41.95 -7.28
C ARG A 111 -23.68 -43.15 -8.20
N GLY A 112 -22.84 -44.14 -7.97
CA GLY A 112 -22.83 -45.43 -8.66
C GLY A 112 -23.08 -46.51 -7.63
N ARG A 113 -24.32 -46.60 -7.13
CA ARG A 113 -24.82 -47.85 -6.58
C ARG A 113 -24.92 -48.83 -7.76
N GLY A 114 -23.92 -49.68 -7.92
CA GLY A 114 -23.87 -50.68 -8.99
C GLY A 114 -23.09 -51.89 -8.52
N ARG A 115 -23.78 -52.80 -7.83
CA ARG A 115 -23.31 -54.17 -7.60
C ARG A 115 -23.19 -54.84 -8.96
N GLY A 116 -21.98 -55.15 -9.40
CA GLY A 116 -21.73 -55.89 -10.63
C GLY A 116 -20.43 -56.67 -10.51
N ARG A 117 -20.52 -57.92 -10.07
CA ARG A 117 -19.42 -58.89 -10.11
C ARG A 117 -19.14 -59.24 -11.56
N GLY A 118 -18.01 -58.79 -12.10
CA GLY A 118 -17.54 -59.18 -13.43
C GLY A 118 -16.05 -59.42 -13.39
N ARG A 119 -15.64 -60.70 -13.36
CA ARG A 119 -14.27 -61.15 -13.58
C ARG A 119 -13.86 -60.78 -15.02
N GLY A 120 -12.86 -59.92 -15.16
CA GLY A 120 -12.15 -59.67 -16.41
C GLY A 120 -10.71 -60.22 -16.35
N PRO A 121 -10.08 -60.51 -17.51
CA PRO A 121 -9.05 -61.51 -17.66
C PRO A 121 -7.62 -60.96 -17.45
N PRO A 122 -6.66 -61.84 -17.10
CA PRO A 122 -5.24 -61.49 -17.02
C PRO A 122 -4.62 -61.52 -18.42
N GLY A 123 -4.02 -60.41 -18.85
CA GLY A 123 -3.13 -60.41 -20.00
C GLY A 123 -3.19 -59.16 -20.87
N ALA A 124 -2.43 -58.13 -20.49
CA ALA A 124 -1.91 -57.15 -21.44
C ALA A 124 -0.66 -56.51 -20.82
N SER A 125 0.46 -57.17 -21.06
CA SER A 125 1.81 -56.68 -20.87
C SER A 125 2.14 -55.57 -21.89
N GLY A 126 3.00 -54.64 -21.50
CA GLY A 126 3.88 -53.93 -22.43
C GLY A 126 3.42 -52.54 -22.85
N GLY A 127 3.87 -51.53 -22.10
CA GLY A 127 3.72 -50.14 -22.53
C GLY A 127 4.27 -49.14 -21.52
N ALA A 128 5.51 -49.35 -21.04
CA ALA A 128 6.23 -48.35 -20.25
C ALA A 128 6.58 -47.15 -21.16
N ARG A 129 5.62 -46.25 -21.38
CA ARG A 129 5.85 -44.98 -22.08
C ARG A 129 6.36 -43.95 -21.07
N SER A 130 7.55 -43.45 -21.37
CA SER A 130 8.22 -42.25 -20.86
C SER A 130 7.28 -41.19 -20.27
N GLY A 131 7.09 -41.23 -18.94
CA GLY A 131 6.31 -40.23 -18.18
C GLY A 131 7.17 -39.15 -17.51
N ALA A 132 8.48 -39.11 -17.78
CA ALA A 132 9.41 -38.25 -17.04
C ALA A 132 9.37 -36.76 -17.46
N SER A 133 9.01 -36.42 -18.71
CA SER A 133 9.06 -35.03 -19.16
C SER A 133 7.88 -34.17 -18.69
N ALA A 134 6.71 -34.77 -18.43
CA ALA A 134 5.53 -34.02 -18.02
C ALA A 134 5.58 -33.56 -16.55
N ALA A 135 6.41 -34.20 -15.71
CA ALA A 135 6.55 -33.83 -14.31
C ALA A 135 7.42 -32.58 -14.12
N ALA A 136 8.48 -32.42 -14.94
CA ALA A 136 9.38 -31.27 -14.86
C ALA A 136 8.67 -29.96 -15.23
N ASP A 137 7.84 -29.97 -16.28
CA ASP A 137 7.09 -28.77 -16.70
C ASP A 137 6.02 -28.34 -15.66
N GLU A 138 5.52 -29.27 -14.84
CA GLU A 138 4.55 -28.94 -13.77
C GLU A 138 5.23 -28.30 -12.55
N GLU A 139 6.46 -28.68 -12.22
CA GLU A 139 7.21 -28.09 -11.10
C GLU A 139 7.59 -26.62 -11.37
N GLU A 140 7.92 -26.27 -12.62
CA GLU A 140 8.30 -24.90 -12.97
C GLU A 140 7.10 -23.93 -12.97
N GLU A 141 5.92 -24.39 -13.42
CA GLU A 141 4.67 -23.61 -13.37
C GLU A 141 4.20 -23.37 -11.92
N GLU A 142 4.53 -24.29 -10.99
CA GLU A 142 4.21 -24.14 -9.55
C GLU A 142 5.14 -23.14 -8.81
N ALA A 143 6.29 -22.77 -9.38
CA ALA A 143 7.24 -21.85 -8.74
C ALA A 143 6.75 -20.39 -8.72
N TRP A 144 5.95 -19.99 -9.70
CA TRP A 144 5.41 -18.62 -9.80
C TRP A 144 3.98 -18.53 -9.30
N ARG A 145 3.80 -17.85 -8.18
CA ARG A 145 2.48 -17.59 -7.62
C ARG A 145 1.87 -16.33 -8.23
N LEU A 146 0.78 -16.49 -8.97
CA LEU A 146 -0.07 -15.38 -9.40
C LEU A 146 -0.84 -14.82 -8.19
N SER A 147 -0.61 -13.56 -7.84
CA SER A 147 -1.43 -12.86 -6.85
C SER A 147 -2.67 -12.25 -7.50
N ALA A 148 -3.55 -11.71 -6.66
CA ALA A 148 -4.65 -10.89 -7.12
C ALA A 148 -4.11 -9.73 -7.97
N MET A 149 -4.79 -9.41 -9.07
CA MET A 149 -4.45 -8.31 -9.98
C MET A 149 -3.23 -8.56 -10.89
N GLY A 150 -2.89 -9.81 -11.17
CA GLY A 150 -2.01 -10.13 -12.28
C GLY A 150 -0.53 -9.88 -12.01
N ARG A 151 -0.07 -9.99 -10.76
CA ARG A 151 1.36 -9.92 -10.41
C ARG A 151 1.87 -11.32 -10.09
N TYR A 152 3.10 -11.61 -10.49
CA TYR A 152 3.73 -12.89 -10.22
C TYR A 152 4.78 -12.72 -9.13
N HIS A 153 4.80 -13.67 -8.21
CA HIS A 153 5.70 -13.69 -7.06
C HIS A 153 6.43 -15.03 -7.03
N ARG A 154 7.73 -14.99 -6.79
CA ARG A 154 8.55 -16.15 -6.48
C ARG A 154 9.21 -15.92 -5.14
N LEU A 155 8.90 -16.80 -4.20
CA LEU A 155 9.38 -16.73 -2.81
C LEU A 155 10.73 -17.44 -2.67
N GLU A 156 11.44 -17.12 -1.60
CA GLU A 156 12.75 -17.68 -1.26
C GLU A 156 12.85 -19.20 -1.38
N ASN A 157 11.85 -19.94 -0.90
CA ASN A 157 11.83 -21.41 -0.95
C ASN A 157 11.72 -22.00 -2.36
N HIS A 158 11.52 -21.16 -3.38
CA HIS A 158 11.50 -21.52 -4.80
C HIS A 158 12.71 -20.98 -5.56
N LEU A 159 13.67 -20.34 -4.89
CA LEU A 159 14.91 -19.84 -5.48
C LEU A 159 16.01 -20.90 -5.41
N GLY A 160 16.83 -21.00 -6.45
CA GLY A 160 17.97 -21.90 -6.45
C GLY A 160 19.13 -21.38 -5.60
N ASN A 161 20.04 -22.25 -5.19
CA ASN A 161 21.23 -21.84 -4.39
C ASN A 161 22.06 -20.74 -5.08
N ALA A 162 22.14 -20.76 -6.42
CA ALA A 162 22.84 -19.72 -7.18
C ALA A 162 22.15 -18.35 -7.06
N ASP A 163 20.81 -18.32 -7.11
CA ASP A 163 20.02 -17.11 -6.90
C ASP A 163 20.25 -16.56 -5.49
N ILE A 164 20.15 -17.42 -4.47
CA ILE A 164 20.33 -17.02 -3.07
C ILE A 164 21.70 -16.37 -2.83
N GLN A 165 22.78 -16.90 -3.41
CA GLN A 165 24.12 -16.31 -3.26
C GLN A 165 24.23 -14.90 -3.86
N VAL A 166 23.51 -14.61 -4.95
CA VAL A 166 23.45 -13.26 -5.52
C VAL A 166 22.67 -12.33 -4.58
N LEU A 167 21.54 -12.80 -4.05
CA LEU A 167 20.68 -12.02 -3.16
C LEU A 167 21.33 -11.71 -1.81
N GLU A 168 22.10 -12.64 -1.24
CA GLU A 168 22.89 -12.42 -0.03
C GLU A 168 23.98 -11.35 -0.21
N LYS A 169 24.55 -11.22 -1.42
CA LYS A 169 25.51 -10.13 -1.72
C LYS A 169 24.83 -8.77 -1.66
N ILE A 170 23.60 -8.66 -2.17
CA ILE A 170 22.79 -7.44 -2.11
C ILE A 170 22.40 -7.13 -0.67
N GLU A 171 21.89 -8.12 0.05
CA GLU A 171 21.47 -7.96 1.45
C GLU A 171 22.61 -7.43 2.34
N ARG A 172 23.85 -7.89 2.15
CA ARG A 172 25.01 -7.33 2.86
C ARG A 172 25.20 -5.83 2.63
N GLN A 173 24.83 -5.30 1.47
CA GLN A 173 24.86 -3.85 1.22
C GLN A 173 23.69 -3.12 1.88
N LEU A 174 22.52 -3.76 2.01
CA LEU A 174 21.33 -3.21 2.67
C LEU A 174 21.48 -3.16 4.19
N TRP A 175 22.26 -4.07 4.78
CA TRP A 175 22.32 -4.28 6.22
C TRP A 175 22.56 -3.02 7.08
N PRO A 176 23.46 -2.08 6.73
CA PRO A 176 23.63 -0.86 7.52
C PRO A 176 22.36 0.00 7.64
N LEU A 177 21.50 0.01 6.61
CA LEU A 177 20.21 0.69 6.65
C LEU A 177 19.23 -0.06 7.56
N VAL A 178 19.19 -1.38 7.47
CA VAL A 178 18.35 -2.26 8.31
C VAL A 178 18.69 -2.08 9.79
N GLU A 179 19.97 -2.23 10.13
CA GLU A 179 20.44 -2.13 11.51
C GLU A 179 20.18 -0.73 12.09
N GLY A 180 20.49 0.33 11.32
CA GLY A 180 20.22 1.70 11.72
C GLY A 180 18.73 1.97 11.97
N PHE A 181 17.86 1.44 11.10
CA PHE A 181 16.42 1.60 11.26
C PHE A 181 15.93 1.01 12.57
N PHE A 182 16.31 -0.22 12.92
CA PHE A 182 15.85 -0.84 14.17
C PHE A 182 16.49 -0.24 15.42
N ARG A 183 17.75 0.21 15.35
CA ARG A 183 18.43 0.87 16.48
C ARG A 183 17.77 2.20 16.87
N ASP A 184 17.31 2.98 15.89
CA ASP A 184 16.64 4.27 16.12
C ASP A 184 15.40 4.15 17.03
N GLN A 185 14.66 3.04 16.96
CA GLN A 185 13.49 2.82 17.81
C GLN A 185 13.87 2.49 19.25
N GLN A 186 14.92 1.70 19.44
CA GLN A 186 15.36 1.33 20.78
C GLN A 186 15.80 2.57 21.56
N GLN A 187 16.54 3.47 20.91
CA GLN A 187 16.94 4.74 21.52
C GLN A 187 15.74 5.63 21.90
N GLN A 188 14.65 5.61 21.14
CA GLN A 188 13.43 6.35 21.47
C GLN A 188 12.71 5.74 22.68
N GLN A 189 12.72 4.42 22.83
CA GLN A 189 12.12 3.73 23.97
C GLN A 189 12.91 3.96 25.26
N ASP A 190 14.24 3.87 25.19
CA ASP A 190 15.13 4.08 26.34
C ASP A 190 14.99 5.50 26.91
N GLN A 191 14.87 6.52 26.04
CA GLN A 191 14.69 7.92 26.48
C GLN A 191 13.38 8.19 27.24
N VAL A 192 12.33 7.41 27.00
CA VAL A 192 11.04 7.58 27.71
C VAL A 192 11.11 6.99 29.11
N GLN A 193 11.97 5.99 29.34
CA GLN A 193 12.02 5.25 30.60
C GLN A 193 12.82 5.97 31.71
N ASP A 194 13.81 6.79 31.34
CA ASP A 194 14.68 7.50 32.29
C ASP A 194 14.05 8.75 32.93
N GLY A 195 12.82 9.14 32.52
CA GLY A 195 12.18 10.39 32.96
C GLY A 195 11.43 10.33 34.30
N ASP A 196 10.93 9.16 34.69
CA ASP A 196 9.93 9.05 35.76
C ASP A 196 10.27 7.93 36.77
N GLY A 197 11.12 8.23 37.76
CA GLY A 197 10.92 7.67 39.10
C GLY A 197 12.03 6.79 39.70
N ASP A 198 12.27 7.08 40.99
CA ASP A 198 13.13 6.40 41.97
C ASP A 198 12.67 4.95 42.31
N GLY A 199 12.20 4.19 41.32
CA GLY A 199 11.69 2.84 41.52
C GLY A 199 12.80 1.79 41.47
N ASP A 200 12.95 1.04 42.57
CA ASP A 200 13.89 -0.07 42.76
C ASP A 200 13.73 -1.13 41.65
N GLY A 201 14.42 -0.92 40.52
CA GLY A 201 14.22 -1.64 39.28
C GLY A 201 14.70 -3.08 39.33
N GLU A 202 13.74 -4.00 39.48
CA GLU A 202 13.91 -5.40 39.11
C GLU A 202 14.18 -5.45 37.59
N LYS A 203 15.46 -5.57 37.22
CA LYS A 203 15.89 -5.75 35.83
C LYS A 203 15.32 -7.06 35.30
N SER A 204 14.13 -6.98 34.71
CA SER A 204 13.54 -8.02 33.88
C SER A 204 14.63 -8.55 32.94
N ASN A 205 15.06 -9.78 33.20
CA ASN A 205 16.04 -10.50 32.40
C ASN A 205 15.36 -11.02 31.12
N SER A 206 14.73 -10.10 30.36
CA SER A 206 14.12 -10.43 29.07
C SER A 206 15.22 -10.97 28.18
N ASN A 207 15.05 -12.21 27.70
CA ASN A 207 15.99 -12.83 26.79
C ASN A 207 16.27 -11.87 25.62
N ASN A 208 17.54 -11.49 25.45
CA ASN A 208 17.98 -10.53 24.43
C ASN A 208 17.48 -10.85 23.01
N ASN A 209 17.16 -12.12 22.74
CA ASN A 209 16.71 -12.62 21.45
C ASN A 209 15.39 -11.99 20.96
N ASP A 210 14.58 -11.45 21.87
CA ASP A 210 13.29 -10.83 21.52
C ASP A 210 13.47 -9.60 20.62
N ASN A 211 14.62 -8.93 20.71
CA ASN A 211 14.96 -7.78 19.89
C ASN A 211 15.73 -8.14 18.60
N ASP A 212 15.95 -9.42 18.33
CA ASP A 212 16.68 -9.84 17.13
C ASP A 212 15.90 -9.47 15.87
N ILE A 213 16.65 -9.03 14.85
CA ILE A 213 16.15 -8.67 13.53
C ILE A 213 16.32 -9.88 12.63
N TYR A 214 15.30 -10.22 11.87
CA TYR A 214 15.38 -11.26 10.86
C TYR A 214 14.72 -10.82 9.55
N ARG A 215 15.12 -11.45 8.45
CA ARG A 215 14.45 -11.30 7.16
C ARG A 215 13.18 -12.15 7.18
N SER A 216 12.02 -11.52 7.19
CA SER A 216 10.73 -12.19 7.21
C SER A 216 10.23 -12.57 5.82
N GLU A 217 10.66 -11.82 4.78
CA GLU A 217 10.31 -12.12 3.40
C GLU A 217 11.48 -11.78 2.45
N LEU A 218 11.69 -12.66 1.46
CA LEU A 218 12.51 -12.44 0.29
C LEU A 218 11.70 -12.88 -0.94
N GLN A 219 11.47 -11.95 -1.86
CA GLN A 219 10.58 -12.17 -2.98
C GLN A 219 11.09 -11.51 -4.25
N LEU A 220 11.11 -12.27 -5.34
CA LEU A 220 11.19 -11.73 -6.69
C LEU A 220 9.76 -11.55 -7.22
N MET A 221 9.41 -10.34 -7.60
CA MET A 221 8.05 -9.99 -8.04
C MET A 221 8.09 -9.31 -9.41
N THR A 222 7.05 -9.52 -10.22
CA THR A 222 6.80 -8.71 -11.41
C THR A 222 5.34 -8.32 -11.55
N ALA A 223 5.12 -7.07 -11.95
CA ALA A 223 3.84 -6.65 -12.51
C ALA A 223 3.95 -6.79 -14.03
N VAL A 224 3.23 -7.75 -14.60
CA VAL A 224 3.19 -7.95 -16.07
C VAL A 224 2.25 -6.92 -16.72
N PRO A 225 2.37 -6.69 -18.03
CA PRO A 225 1.44 -5.84 -18.77
C PRO A 225 -0.03 -6.17 -18.47
N GLY A 226 -0.82 -5.15 -18.12
CA GLY A 226 -2.22 -5.28 -17.74
C GLY A 226 -2.47 -5.68 -16.28
N SER A 227 -1.44 -5.78 -15.42
CA SER A 227 -1.66 -5.90 -13.97
C SER A 227 -2.54 -4.76 -13.47
N GLY A 228 -3.43 -5.03 -12.51
CA GLY A 228 -4.28 -4.01 -11.88
C GLY A 228 -3.65 -3.37 -10.64
N ASN A 229 -4.29 -2.31 -10.13
CA ASN A 229 -3.93 -1.72 -8.84
C ASN A 229 -4.19 -2.72 -7.70
N GLN A 230 -3.23 -2.90 -6.80
CA GLN A 230 -3.45 -3.60 -5.55
C GLN A 230 -4.35 -2.79 -4.62
N ALA A 231 -4.99 -3.46 -3.66
CA ALA A 231 -5.67 -2.78 -2.57
C ALA A 231 -4.65 -2.06 -1.67
N TRP A 232 -5.05 -0.96 -1.04
CA TRP A 232 -4.25 -0.30 -0.01
C TRP A 232 -4.05 -1.25 1.18
N HIS A 233 -2.80 -1.41 1.63
CA HIS A 233 -2.43 -2.30 2.72
C HIS A 233 -1.18 -1.81 3.46
N LYS A 234 -0.87 -2.49 4.57
CA LYS A 234 0.40 -2.41 5.31
C LYS A 234 1.03 -3.80 5.27
N ASP A 235 2.35 -3.88 5.23
CA ASP A 235 3.06 -5.16 5.28
C ASP A 235 3.04 -5.70 6.72
N ASN A 236 3.16 -4.80 7.70
CA ASN A 236 3.08 -5.16 9.11
C ASN A 236 2.34 -4.08 9.93
N ARG A 237 1.76 -4.49 11.07
CA ARG A 237 1.21 -3.57 12.08
C ARG A 237 2.33 -3.04 12.99
N ALA A 238 3.28 -3.91 13.31
CA ALA A 238 4.46 -3.53 14.07
C ALA A 238 5.48 -2.82 13.16
N ARG A 239 6.44 -2.15 13.79
CA ARG A 239 7.53 -1.49 13.07
C ARG A 239 8.43 -2.55 12.42
N GLY A 240 8.43 -2.56 11.11
CA GLY A 240 9.29 -3.37 10.25
C GLY A 240 9.87 -2.50 9.14
N LEU A 241 10.80 -3.05 8.36
CA LEU A 241 11.40 -2.36 7.21
C LEU A 241 11.17 -3.19 5.95
N SER A 242 10.44 -2.63 5.00
CA SER A 242 10.27 -3.19 3.66
C SER A 242 11.22 -2.46 2.69
N ILE A 243 11.97 -3.21 1.91
CA ILE A 243 12.93 -2.70 0.93
C ILE A 243 12.60 -3.28 -0.45
N ILE A 244 12.38 -2.40 -1.42
CA ILE A 244 12.21 -2.73 -2.83
C ILE A 244 13.45 -2.29 -3.60
N LEU A 245 14.01 -3.20 -4.39
CA LEU A 245 15.05 -2.94 -5.38
C LEU A 245 14.42 -3.01 -6.79
N PRO A 246 14.16 -1.86 -7.44
CA PRO A 246 13.71 -1.81 -8.82
C PRO A 246 14.74 -2.46 -9.74
N LEU A 247 14.34 -3.46 -10.54
CA LEU A 247 15.20 -4.07 -11.57
C LEU A 247 15.02 -3.40 -12.94
N VAL A 248 14.07 -2.48 -13.03
CA VAL A 248 13.82 -1.52 -14.11
C VAL A 248 13.44 -0.19 -13.46
N ASP A 249 13.44 0.90 -14.23
CA ASP A 249 12.98 2.20 -13.74
C ASP A 249 11.51 2.10 -13.31
N PHE A 250 11.20 2.46 -12.08
CA PHE A 250 9.83 2.59 -11.61
C PHE A 250 9.27 3.95 -11.99
N HIS A 251 8.05 3.93 -12.51
CA HIS A 251 7.26 5.12 -12.74
C HIS A 251 5.77 4.75 -12.63
N ALA A 252 4.89 5.74 -12.76
CA ALA A 252 3.49 5.51 -12.47
C ALA A 252 2.77 4.68 -13.54
N GLU A 253 3.24 4.72 -14.78
CA GLU A 253 2.66 4.00 -15.92
C GLU A 253 2.99 2.51 -15.87
N ASN A 254 4.16 2.10 -15.37
CA ASN A 254 4.55 0.69 -15.30
C ASN A 254 4.17 -0.01 -13.98
N GLY A 255 3.42 0.66 -13.11
CA GLY A 255 2.92 0.06 -11.88
C GLY A 255 3.82 0.27 -10.66
N GLY A 256 4.56 1.38 -10.61
CA GLY A 256 5.31 1.85 -9.44
C GLY A 256 4.50 1.78 -8.14
N THR A 257 5.20 1.62 -7.02
CA THR A 257 4.55 1.55 -5.70
C THR A 257 4.02 2.93 -5.31
N GLN A 258 2.76 3.01 -4.90
CA GLN A 258 2.15 4.24 -4.37
C GLN A 258 2.05 4.14 -2.84
N LEU A 259 2.46 5.19 -2.13
CA LEU A 259 2.47 5.26 -0.66
C LEU A 259 1.69 6.49 -0.16
N LEU A 260 1.12 6.38 1.03
CA LEU A 260 0.60 7.49 1.81
C LEU A 260 1.65 7.93 2.82
N LEU A 261 2.37 9.01 2.52
CA LEU A 261 3.44 9.50 3.37
C LEU A 261 2.93 9.83 4.78
N GLY A 262 3.72 9.48 5.81
CA GLY A 262 3.40 9.71 7.22
C GLY A 262 2.39 8.73 7.83
N SER A 263 1.79 7.81 7.07
CA SER A 263 0.79 6.87 7.59
C SER A 263 1.36 5.78 8.53
N HIS A 264 2.68 5.70 8.70
CA HIS A 264 3.33 4.84 9.68
C HIS A 264 3.18 5.34 11.12
N HIS A 265 2.90 6.63 11.33
CA HIS A 265 2.66 7.26 12.64
C HIS A 265 1.25 6.99 13.20
N ASP A 266 0.39 6.28 12.44
CA ASP A 266 -1.01 6.05 12.82
C ASP A 266 -1.21 5.39 14.19
N HIS A 267 -0.22 4.61 14.67
CA HIS A 267 -0.31 3.86 15.93
C HIS A 267 0.23 4.62 17.14
N ASP A 268 1.01 5.68 16.92
CA ASP A 268 1.67 6.40 18.00
C ASP A 268 0.68 7.31 18.75
N HIS A 269 -0.52 7.50 18.20
CA HIS A 269 -1.57 8.37 18.72
C HIS A 269 -2.78 7.65 19.35
N GLU A 270 -2.74 6.32 19.54
CA GLU A 270 -3.88 5.61 20.16
C GLU A 270 -4.16 6.08 21.61
N ASN A 271 -3.22 6.79 22.26
CA ASN A 271 -3.37 7.31 23.62
C ASN A 271 -3.76 8.80 23.72
N GLU A 272 -3.74 9.57 22.63
CA GLU A 272 -4.12 10.99 22.68
C GLU A 272 -5.27 11.25 21.70
N GLY A 273 -6.47 11.47 22.25
CA GLY A 273 -7.76 11.55 21.54
C GLY A 273 -7.89 12.60 20.42
N GLU A 274 -6.83 13.32 20.07
CA GLU A 274 -6.77 14.30 18.98
C GLU A 274 -5.97 13.81 17.74
N GLY A 275 -5.26 12.69 17.80
CA GLY A 275 -4.25 12.33 16.78
C GLY A 275 -4.76 11.69 15.48
N ALA A 276 -6.03 11.27 15.39
CA ALA A 276 -6.54 10.60 14.18
C ALA A 276 -6.64 11.52 12.95
N LEU A 277 -6.77 12.83 13.16
CA LEU A 277 -6.71 13.85 12.09
C LEU A 277 -5.31 14.48 11.95
N ALA A 278 -4.46 14.36 12.98
CA ALA A 278 -3.10 14.88 12.94
C ALA A 278 -2.20 14.09 11.96
N GLY A 279 -2.44 12.79 11.77
CA GLY A 279 -1.78 12.02 10.70
C GLY A 279 -2.08 12.53 9.28
N ALA A 280 -3.18 13.28 9.10
CA ALA A 280 -3.47 13.97 7.85
C ALA A 280 -2.65 15.27 7.65
N HIS A 281 -1.78 15.66 8.59
CA HIS A 281 -0.85 16.78 8.41
C HIS A 281 0.36 16.46 7.51
N ALA A 282 0.53 15.21 7.06
CA ALA A 282 1.38 14.92 5.90
C ALA A 282 0.66 15.40 4.62
N GLY A 283 0.65 16.72 4.40
CA GLY A 283 0.02 17.39 3.26
C GLY A 283 0.49 16.93 1.87
N ALA A 284 1.47 16.03 1.81
CA ALA A 284 1.89 15.40 0.57
C ALA A 284 0.76 14.57 -0.04
N GLY A 285 0.08 13.70 0.70
CA GLY A 285 -0.90 12.78 0.11
C GLY A 285 -0.28 11.55 -0.56
N ALA A 286 -1.06 10.85 -1.39
CA ALA A 286 -0.56 9.68 -2.09
C ALA A 286 0.54 10.07 -3.10
N ARG A 287 1.65 9.33 -3.07
CA ARG A 287 2.81 9.53 -3.94
C ARG A 287 3.26 8.23 -4.55
N VAL A 288 3.60 8.27 -5.82
CA VAL A 288 4.15 7.14 -6.56
C VAL A 288 5.66 7.21 -6.52
N VAL A 289 6.28 6.10 -6.15
CA VAL A 289 7.72 5.94 -6.24
C VAL A 289 8.13 5.99 -7.70
N ALA A 290 8.85 7.04 -8.07
CA ALA A 290 9.62 7.12 -9.30
C ALA A 290 11.09 6.89 -8.92
N ALA A 291 11.65 5.76 -9.31
CA ALA A 291 12.95 5.32 -8.81
C ALA A 291 13.72 4.60 -9.93
N PRO A 292 14.97 4.99 -10.24
CA PRO A 292 15.77 4.31 -11.26
C PRO A 292 16.05 2.85 -10.92
N ALA A 293 16.30 2.04 -11.93
CA ALA A 293 16.79 0.68 -11.75
C ALA A 293 18.06 0.67 -10.88
N GLY A 294 18.10 -0.23 -9.90
CA GLY A 294 19.22 -0.38 -8.97
C GLY A 294 19.23 0.58 -7.77
N SER A 295 18.34 1.57 -7.73
CA SER A 295 18.09 2.34 -6.51
C SER A 295 17.41 1.47 -5.43
N ILE A 296 17.35 1.96 -4.20
CA ILE A 296 16.68 1.28 -3.10
C ILE A 296 15.48 2.12 -2.67
N VAL A 297 14.33 1.48 -2.58
CA VAL A 297 13.11 2.10 -2.06
C VAL A 297 12.79 1.42 -0.74
N ALA A 298 13.15 2.06 0.36
CA ALA A 298 12.89 1.56 1.71
C ALA A 298 11.65 2.26 2.29
N TYR A 299 10.79 1.55 2.99
CA TYR A 299 9.68 2.16 3.74
C TYR A 299 9.40 1.39 5.03
N ASP A 300 8.92 2.11 6.04
CA ASP A 300 8.41 1.52 7.28
C ASP A 300 7.21 0.63 6.93
N SER A 301 7.21 -0.65 7.34
CA SER A 301 6.19 -1.63 6.98
C SER A 301 4.77 -1.26 7.46
N ARG A 302 4.64 -0.27 8.35
CA ARG A 302 3.37 0.34 8.80
C ARG A 302 2.83 1.38 7.82
N THR A 303 3.60 1.80 6.83
CA THR A 303 3.21 2.76 5.79
C THR A 303 2.14 2.12 4.89
N ILE A 304 1.00 2.80 4.77
CA ILE A 304 -0.07 2.37 3.87
C ILE A 304 0.39 2.58 2.43
N HIS A 305 0.41 1.50 1.66
CA HIS A 305 0.86 1.51 0.28
C HIS A 305 0.04 0.55 -0.59
N ARG A 306 0.24 0.66 -1.91
CA ARG A 306 -0.26 -0.29 -2.91
C ARG A 306 0.65 -0.28 -4.12
N GLY A 307 0.79 -1.41 -4.80
CA GLY A 307 1.32 -1.42 -6.15
C GLY A 307 0.29 -0.94 -7.17
N LEU A 308 0.69 -0.05 -8.08
CA LEU A 308 -0.18 0.39 -9.18
C LEU A 308 -0.28 -0.66 -10.31
N GLY A 309 -1.27 -0.50 -11.18
CA GLY A 309 -1.41 -1.27 -12.39
C GLY A 309 -0.30 -0.96 -13.39
N ASN A 310 0.06 -1.97 -14.19
CA ASN A 310 1.08 -1.82 -15.22
C ASN A 310 0.39 -1.62 -16.58
N ASP A 311 0.35 -0.37 -17.02
CA ASP A 311 -0.26 0.04 -18.29
C ASP A 311 0.75 0.03 -19.46
N THR A 312 1.99 -0.39 -19.21
CA THR A 312 3.04 -0.53 -20.24
C THR A 312 3.01 -1.90 -20.91
N LEU A 313 3.83 -2.06 -21.96
CA LEU A 313 3.98 -3.32 -22.69
C LEU A 313 5.06 -4.24 -22.11
N GLU A 314 5.80 -3.78 -21.10
CA GLU A 314 6.92 -4.50 -20.50
C GLU A 314 6.60 -4.86 -19.05
N GLY A 315 7.21 -5.94 -18.55
CA GLY A 315 7.10 -6.30 -17.14
C GLY A 315 7.87 -5.32 -16.25
N ARG A 316 7.39 -5.12 -15.02
CA ARG A 316 8.09 -4.32 -13.99
C ARG A 316 8.62 -5.25 -12.89
N PRO A 317 9.80 -5.87 -13.08
CA PRO A 317 10.42 -6.72 -12.09
C PRO A 317 10.99 -5.92 -10.92
N ALA A 318 10.91 -6.51 -9.73
CA ALA A 318 11.37 -5.95 -8.47
C ALA A 318 11.82 -7.06 -7.54
N LEU A 319 12.87 -6.80 -6.77
CA LEU A 319 13.27 -7.64 -5.65
C LEU A 319 12.82 -6.99 -4.34
N ILE A 320 12.22 -7.77 -3.44
CA ILE A 320 11.66 -7.28 -2.18
C ILE A 320 12.31 -8.03 -1.02
N PHE A 321 12.75 -7.28 -0.02
CA PHE A 321 13.18 -7.77 1.29
C PHE A 321 12.28 -7.15 2.36
N CYS A 322 11.79 -7.96 3.29
CA CYS A 322 11.11 -7.48 4.49
C CYS A 322 11.91 -7.91 5.72
N TYR A 323 12.11 -6.99 6.64
CA TYR A 323 12.78 -7.22 7.91
C TYR A 323 11.85 -6.88 9.06
N ASP A 324 11.82 -7.75 10.06
CA ASP A 324 10.98 -7.61 11.24
C ASP A 324 11.77 -8.02 12.49
N ARG A 325 11.22 -7.70 13.67
CA ARG A 325 11.70 -8.25 14.94
C ARG A 325 11.04 -9.58 15.22
N VAL A 326 11.78 -10.49 15.87
CA VAL A 326 11.28 -11.81 16.26
C VAL A 326 10.00 -11.73 17.13
N VAL A 327 9.90 -10.73 18.02
CA VAL A 327 8.70 -10.51 18.85
C VAL A 327 7.47 -10.02 18.09
N SER A 328 7.64 -9.55 16.85
CA SER A 328 6.55 -8.94 16.08
C SER A 328 6.53 -9.41 14.62
N PRO A 329 6.36 -10.73 14.39
CA PRO A 329 6.40 -11.29 13.04
C PRO A 329 5.20 -10.84 12.20
N PRO A 330 5.32 -10.83 10.86
CA PRO A 330 4.19 -10.57 9.98
C PRO A 330 3.25 -11.80 9.89
N PRO A 331 1.99 -11.63 9.45
CA PRO A 331 1.32 -10.36 9.22
C PRO A 331 0.76 -9.79 10.54
N GLY A 332 1.05 -8.54 10.86
CA GLY A 332 0.48 -7.90 12.05
C GLY A 332 -1.00 -7.51 11.93
N CYS A 333 -1.57 -7.59 10.73
CA CYS A 333 -2.96 -7.20 10.44
C CYS A 333 -3.80 -8.43 10.07
N GLY A 334 -4.73 -8.83 10.95
CA GLY A 334 -5.75 -9.81 10.61
C GLY A 334 -6.66 -9.33 9.47
N THR A 335 -7.50 -10.22 8.93
CA THR A 335 -8.36 -9.92 7.76
C THR A 335 -9.21 -8.66 7.90
N LEU A 336 -9.81 -8.43 9.07
CA LEU A 336 -10.56 -7.21 9.38
C LEU A 336 -9.66 -5.96 9.35
N GLY A 337 -8.44 -6.06 9.87
CA GLY A 337 -7.45 -4.99 9.83
C GLY A 337 -7.02 -4.66 8.40
N SER A 338 -6.84 -5.67 7.55
CA SER A 338 -6.53 -5.46 6.13
C SER A 338 -7.67 -4.74 5.39
N VAL A 339 -8.92 -5.14 5.64
CA VAL A 339 -10.09 -4.47 5.04
C VAL A 339 -10.19 -3.03 5.53
N ALA A 340 -10.06 -2.77 6.82
CA ALA A 340 -10.09 -1.43 7.40
C ALA A 340 -8.97 -0.54 6.82
N THR A 341 -7.75 -1.08 6.72
CA THR A 341 -6.60 -0.39 6.11
C THR A 341 -6.88 -0.03 4.66
N SER A 342 -7.50 -0.93 3.90
CA SER A 342 -7.85 -0.68 2.50
C SER A 342 -8.83 0.48 2.32
N TYR A 343 -9.90 0.51 3.12
CA TYR A 343 -10.85 1.62 3.12
C TYR A 343 -10.21 2.93 3.57
N ARG A 344 -9.41 2.89 4.63
CA ARG A 344 -8.68 4.07 5.14
C ARG A 344 -7.73 4.63 4.09
N GLY A 345 -6.91 3.78 3.47
CA GLY A 345 -5.98 4.20 2.42
C GLY A 345 -6.71 4.89 1.27
N ARG A 346 -7.84 4.31 0.81
CA ARG A 346 -8.66 4.93 -0.23
C ARG A 346 -9.24 6.29 0.20
N PHE A 347 -9.72 6.39 1.43
CA PHE A 347 -10.26 7.64 1.96
C PHE A 347 -9.20 8.75 2.05
N LEU A 348 -8.03 8.44 2.61
CA LEU A 348 -6.90 9.36 2.71
C LEU A 348 -6.40 9.81 1.33
N ASP A 349 -6.33 8.89 0.37
CA ASP A 349 -5.98 9.17 -1.01
C ASP A 349 -6.96 10.17 -1.66
N ILE A 350 -8.28 9.94 -1.53
CA ILE A 350 -9.32 10.87 -2.01
C ILE A 350 -9.19 12.25 -1.36
N LEU A 351 -9.03 12.32 -0.04
CA LEU A 351 -8.87 13.58 0.69
C LEU A 351 -7.62 14.34 0.21
N SER A 352 -6.53 13.63 -0.04
CA SER A 352 -5.30 14.23 -0.52
C SER A 352 -5.45 14.80 -1.93
N GLY A 353 -6.17 14.10 -2.80
CA GLY A 353 -6.57 14.60 -4.12
C GLY A 353 -7.41 15.87 -4.01
N ALA A 354 -8.42 15.89 -3.14
CA ALA A 354 -9.28 17.05 -2.95
C ALA A 354 -8.51 18.30 -2.47
N ARG A 355 -7.57 18.16 -1.53
CA ARG A 355 -6.75 19.29 -1.04
C ARG A 355 -5.90 19.93 -2.13
N SER A 356 -5.35 19.09 -3.01
CA SER A 356 -4.54 19.57 -4.13
C SER A 356 -5.34 20.35 -5.17
N LEU A 357 -6.61 19.96 -5.37
CA LEU A 357 -7.56 20.71 -6.19
C LEU A 357 -7.97 21.98 -5.47
N SER A 358 -8.07 21.99 -4.15
CA SER A 358 -8.44 23.19 -3.39
C SER A 358 -7.44 24.34 -3.59
N ALA A 359 -6.13 24.05 -3.61
CA ALA A 359 -5.10 25.07 -3.80
C ALA A 359 -5.10 25.70 -5.21
N SER A 360 -5.57 24.96 -6.24
CA SER A 360 -5.47 25.37 -7.65
C SER A 360 -6.83 25.64 -8.32
N SER A 361 -7.92 25.07 -7.80
CA SER A 361 -9.29 25.17 -8.31
C SER A 361 -10.26 25.89 -7.37
N LEU A 362 -10.04 26.08 -6.07
CA LEU A 362 -10.97 26.94 -5.30
C LEU A 362 -10.96 28.35 -5.87
N THR A 363 -9.81 28.87 -6.29
CA THR A 363 -9.73 30.17 -6.96
C THR A 363 -10.48 30.18 -8.29
N SER A 364 -10.38 29.12 -9.12
CA SER A 364 -11.03 29.08 -10.44
C SER A 364 -12.52 28.72 -10.40
N VAL A 365 -12.93 27.82 -9.50
CA VAL A 365 -14.33 27.44 -9.26
C VAL A 365 -15.06 28.56 -8.54
N PHE A 366 -14.47 29.20 -7.52
CA PHE A 366 -15.08 30.41 -6.95
C PHE A 366 -15.15 31.52 -7.99
N THR A 367 -14.12 31.76 -8.80
CA THR A 367 -14.16 32.80 -9.84
C THR A 367 -15.19 32.48 -10.92
N SER A 368 -15.29 31.24 -11.38
CA SER A 368 -16.29 30.78 -12.36
C SER A 368 -17.71 30.88 -11.82
N VAL A 369 -17.93 30.47 -10.57
CA VAL A 369 -19.22 30.60 -9.88
C VAL A 369 -19.57 32.07 -9.61
N PHE A 370 -18.62 32.90 -9.18
CA PHE A 370 -18.86 34.35 -8.97
C PHE A 370 -19.12 35.10 -10.28
N THR A 371 -18.43 34.74 -11.37
CA THR A 371 -18.63 35.36 -12.68
C THR A 371 -19.97 34.91 -13.30
N SER A 372 -20.36 33.65 -13.10
CA SER A 372 -21.65 33.10 -13.53
C SER A 372 -22.83 33.67 -12.72
N VAL A 373 -22.66 33.86 -11.40
CA VAL A 373 -23.69 34.50 -10.54
C VAL A 373 -23.78 36.00 -10.82
N SER A 374 -22.67 36.71 -11.03
CA SER A 374 -22.68 38.15 -11.34
C SER A 374 -23.29 38.47 -12.71
N SER A 375 -23.12 37.58 -13.69
CA SER A 375 -23.77 37.71 -15.01
C SER A 375 -25.26 37.33 -14.98
N SER A 376 -25.71 36.57 -13.98
CA SER A 376 -27.10 36.17 -13.80
C SER A 376 -27.94 37.19 -13.02
N VAL A 377 -27.32 38.19 -12.37
CA VAL A 377 -28.03 39.17 -11.51
C VAL A 377 -28.16 40.56 -12.18
N SER A 378 -27.65 40.76 -13.40
CA SER A 378 -27.75 42.05 -14.11
C SER A 378 -29.10 42.33 -14.80
N SER A 379 -30.18 41.64 -14.41
CA SER A 379 -31.52 41.94 -14.96
C SER A 379 -32.64 41.60 -13.98
N SER A 380 -32.60 42.15 -12.77
CA SER A 380 -33.83 42.54 -12.07
C SER A 380 -33.52 43.52 -10.95
N VAL A 381 -34.37 44.53 -10.86
CA VAL A 381 -34.36 45.66 -9.93
C VAL A 381 -34.08 45.18 -8.50
N PHE A 382 -32.98 45.64 -7.90
CA PHE A 382 -32.69 45.42 -6.49
C PHE A 382 -32.88 46.72 -5.71
N THR A 383 -33.84 46.70 -4.78
CA THR A 383 -33.88 47.61 -3.63
C THR A 383 -32.80 47.19 -2.63
N PRO A 384 -32.03 48.12 -2.03
CA PRO A 384 -30.94 47.76 -1.13
C PRO A 384 -31.50 47.21 0.19
N VAL A 385 -30.96 46.08 0.64
CA VAL A 385 -31.13 45.55 2.00
C VAL A 385 -29.80 45.73 2.73
N PRO A 386 -29.78 46.20 3.99
CA PRO A 386 -28.57 46.67 4.64
C PRO A 386 -27.60 45.54 4.99
N ALA A 387 -26.31 45.87 4.87
CA ALA A 387 -25.17 45.00 5.07
C ALA A 387 -24.85 44.82 6.57
N GLU A 388 -25.55 43.92 7.24
CA GLU A 388 -25.11 43.37 8.53
C GLU A 388 -25.62 41.93 8.68
N LEU A 389 -24.91 40.95 8.10
CA LEU A 389 -24.79 39.57 8.62
C LEU A 389 -23.91 38.72 7.70
N LEU A 390 -22.63 39.07 7.54
CA LEU A 390 -21.63 38.10 7.03
C LEU A 390 -20.21 38.53 7.43
N PHE A 391 -19.88 38.35 8.71
CA PHE A 391 -18.51 38.32 9.20
C PHE A 391 -18.38 37.12 10.14
N VAL A 392 -18.03 35.95 9.57
CA VAL A 392 -17.40 34.88 10.35
C VAL A 392 -15.90 35.03 10.15
N HIS A 393 -15.26 35.50 11.20
CA HIS A 393 -13.82 35.70 11.32
C HIS A 393 -13.09 34.35 11.21
N PHE A 394 -12.32 34.12 10.14
CA PHE A 394 -11.20 33.19 10.20
C PHE A 394 -9.98 33.99 10.66
N CYS A 395 -9.80 34.08 11.98
CA CYS A 395 -8.56 34.56 12.58
C CYS A 395 -7.63 33.37 12.79
N VAL A 396 -6.66 33.20 11.90
CA VAL A 396 -5.48 32.37 12.17
C VAL A 396 -4.63 33.13 13.20
N HIS A 397 -4.69 32.73 14.47
CA HIS A 397 -3.71 33.17 15.46
C HIS A 397 -2.40 32.45 15.17
N SER A 398 -1.45 33.17 14.56
CA SER A 398 -0.04 32.79 14.58
C SER A 398 0.52 33.19 15.94
N SER A 399 0.57 32.25 16.88
CA SER A 399 1.31 32.43 18.13
C SER A 399 2.78 32.17 17.86
N SER A 400 3.55 33.23 17.57
CA SER A 400 5.00 33.17 17.63
C SER A 400 5.42 33.12 19.10
N ASN A 401 5.86 31.97 19.58
CA ASN A 401 6.46 31.88 20.90
C ASN A 401 7.94 32.29 20.80
N LYS A 402 8.23 33.58 21.04
CA LYS A 402 9.58 34.06 21.33
C LYS A 402 9.95 33.60 22.74
N ARG A 403 10.82 32.59 22.85
CA ARG A 403 11.60 32.39 24.09
C ARG A 403 12.58 33.55 24.21
N GLN A 404 12.39 34.38 25.23
CA GLN A 404 13.45 35.22 25.77
C GLN A 404 14.44 34.32 26.52
N GLU A 405 15.71 34.52 26.23
CA GLU A 405 16.83 34.07 27.06
C GLU A 405 16.77 34.79 28.41
N GLY A 406 16.95 34.02 29.48
CA GLY A 406 17.29 34.47 30.82
C GLY A 406 18.36 33.56 31.35
#